data_AF-A0A1V5D7I2-F1
#
_entry.id   AF-A0A1V5D7I2-F1
#
_cell.length_a   1.000
_cell.length_b   1.000
_cell.length_c   1.000
_cell.angle_alpha   90.00
_cell.angle_beta   90.00
_cell.angle_gamma   90.00
#
_symmetry.space_group_name_H-M   'P 1'
#
loop_
_entity.id
_entity.type
_entity.pdbx_description
1 polymer ?
#
loop_
_entity_poly.entity_id
_entity_poly.type
_entity_poly.pdbx_seq_one_letter_code
_entity_poly.pdbx_strand_id
1 'polypeptide(L)'
;MILFKFRDRVSAEFAASDETYRDLSPNHFLFWEAIKSAYEGGYKIFDFGRTSPDNKSLMDFKRHWGTTLIDLPQYFYPKRAVETLSNAEDSLSYKLVKKICEKAPDYALKQIGNLCYKHLG
;
A
#
# COMPACT_ATOMS: atom_id res chain seq x y z
N MET A 1 -3.76 10.90 6.11
CA MET A 1 -2.98 10.61 4.88
C MET A 1 -1.61 11.24 5.02
N ILE A 2 -0.57 10.60 4.49
CA ILE A 2 0.80 11.13 4.40
C ILE A 2 1.14 11.25 2.92
N LEU A 3 1.61 12.44 2.54
CA LEU A 3 2.03 12.76 1.19
C LEU A 3 3.55 12.99 1.17
N PHE A 4 4.21 12.48 0.15
CA PHE A 4 5.61 12.79 -0.13
C PHE A 4 5.70 13.64 -1.40
N LYS A 5 6.46 14.74 -1.34
CA LYS A 5 6.62 15.67 -2.46
C LYS A 5 8.07 15.65 -2.92
N PHE A 6 8.30 15.39 -4.21
CA PHE A 6 9.62 15.38 -4.79
C PHE A 6 9.58 15.79 -6.26
N ARG A 7 10.38 16.82 -6.61
CA ARG A 7 10.38 17.44 -7.94
C ARG A 7 8.95 17.84 -8.35
N ASP A 8 8.45 17.30 -9.45
CA ASP A 8 7.14 17.56 -10.02
C ASP A 8 6.08 16.51 -9.63
N ARG A 9 6.38 15.66 -8.64
CA ARG A 9 5.50 14.59 -8.16
C ARG A 9 5.09 14.77 -6.70
N VAL A 10 3.83 14.44 -6.42
CA VAL A 10 3.32 14.14 -5.09
C VAL A 10 2.86 12.69 -5.05
N SER A 11 3.30 11.91 -4.07
CA SER A 11 2.88 10.52 -3.86
C SER A 11 2.09 10.35 -2.56
N ALA A 12 1.01 9.59 -2.63
CA ALA A 12 0.21 9.19 -1.47
C ALA A 12 0.81 7.92 -0.84
N GLU A 13 1.65 8.12 0.18
CA GLU A 13 2.43 7.03 0.81
C GLU A 13 1.63 6.25 1.85
N PHE A 14 0.71 6.92 2.53
CA PHE A 14 -0.11 6.29 3.55
C PHE A 14 -1.49 6.94 3.65
N ALA A 15 -2.53 6.13 3.75
CA ALA A 15 -3.88 6.59 4.05
C ALA A 15 -4.53 5.62 5.03
N ALA A 16 -5.21 6.18 6.02
CA ALA A 16 -5.99 5.44 6.99
C ALA A 16 -7.21 6.29 7.34
N SER A 17 -8.29 5.61 7.69
CA SER A 17 -9.55 6.20 8.09
C SER A 17 -10.16 5.32 9.17
N ASP A 18 -10.91 5.94 10.08
CA ASP A 18 -11.74 5.20 11.04
C ASP A 18 -12.88 4.49 10.29
N GLU A 19 -12.98 3.18 10.49
CA GLU A 19 -13.96 2.32 9.83
C GLU A 19 -15.41 2.66 10.24
N THR A 20 -15.61 3.25 11.41
CA THR A 20 -16.94 3.68 11.87
C THR A 20 -17.57 4.77 10.98
N TYR A 21 -16.74 5.51 10.24
CA TYR A 21 -17.17 6.57 9.32
C TYR A 21 -17.07 6.17 7.85
N ARG A 22 -16.98 4.88 7.54
CA ARG A 22 -16.80 4.39 6.17
C ARG A 22 -17.90 4.85 5.21
N ASP A 23 -19.13 4.99 5.69
CA ASP A 23 -20.28 5.44 4.90
C ASP A 23 -20.14 6.90 4.41
N LEU A 24 -19.32 7.71 5.09
CA LEU A 24 -18.98 9.07 4.67
C LEU A 24 -17.89 9.11 3.59
N SER A 25 -17.30 7.96 3.24
CA SER A 25 -16.23 7.86 2.25
C SER A 25 -15.04 8.82 2.51
N PRO A 26 -14.49 8.89 3.74
CA PRO A 26 -13.50 9.90 4.11
C PRO A 26 -12.23 9.84 3.26
N ASN A 27 -11.82 8.66 2.80
CA ASN A 27 -10.67 8.53 1.92
C ASN A 27 -10.90 9.19 0.56
N HIS A 28 -12.12 9.14 0.00
CA HIS A 28 -12.40 9.84 -1.26
C HIS A 28 -12.22 11.36 -1.10
N PHE A 29 -12.71 11.91 0.01
CA PHE A 29 -12.49 13.32 0.35
C PHE A 29 -11.00 13.64 0.52
N LEU A 30 -10.26 12.83 1.28
CA LEU A 30 -8.82 13.03 1.49
C LEU A 30 -8.02 13.01 0.18
N PHE A 31 -8.31 12.07 -0.73
CA PHE A 31 -7.65 12.00 -2.03
C PHE A 31 -8.01 13.20 -2.91
N TRP A 32 -9.26 13.67 -2.89
CA TRP A 32 -9.66 14.87 -3.63
C TRP A 32 -8.88 16.10 -3.17
N GLU A 33 -8.85 16.36 -1.87
CA GLU A 33 -8.11 17.49 -1.31
C GLU A 33 -6.61 17.38 -1.56
N ALA A 34 -6.05 16.17 -1.50
CA ALA A 34 -4.65 15.94 -1.82
C ALA A 34 -4.32 16.24 -3.29
N ILE A 35 -5.17 15.83 -4.24
CA ILE A 35 -5.01 16.11 -5.66
C ILE A 35 -5.09 17.63 -5.92
N LYS A 36 -6.08 18.32 -5.34
CA LYS A 36 -6.21 19.78 -5.46
C LYS A 36 -4.97 20.48 -4.91
N SER A 37 -4.52 20.11 -3.71
CA SER A 37 -3.31 20.70 -3.10
C SER A 37 -2.04 20.46 -3.94
N ALA A 38 -1.92 19.30 -4.57
CA ALA A 38 -0.82 19.03 -5.50
C ALA A 38 -0.91 19.89 -6.76
N TYR A 39 -2.11 20.03 -7.33
CA TYR A 39 -2.33 20.87 -8.50
C TYR A 39 -2.04 22.36 -8.22
N GLU A 40 -2.59 22.90 -7.13
CA GLU A 40 -2.34 24.27 -6.68
C GLU A 40 -0.86 24.53 -6.36
N GLY A 41 -0.15 23.50 -5.89
CA GLY A 41 1.30 23.53 -5.68
C GLY A 41 2.15 23.46 -6.95
N GLY A 42 1.54 23.37 -8.14
CA GLY A 42 2.25 23.31 -9.42
C GLY A 42 2.86 21.95 -9.77
N TYR A 43 2.49 20.89 -9.05
CA TYR A 43 2.96 19.53 -9.33
C TYR A 43 2.23 18.95 -10.56
N LYS A 44 2.95 18.17 -11.36
CA LYS A 44 2.44 17.60 -12.62
C LYS A 44 1.91 16.18 -12.47
N ILE A 45 2.38 15.46 -11.46
CA ILE A 45 2.07 14.06 -11.24
C ILE A 45 1.56 13.86 -9.82
N PHE A 46 0.36 13.27 -9.70
CA PHE A 46 -0.13 12.71 -8.45
C PHE A 46 -0.06 11.19 -8.53
N ASP A 47 0.79 10.58 -7.71
CA ASP A 47 1.06 9.15 -7.69
C ASP A 47 0.31 8.48 -6.52
N PHE A 48 -0.55 7.53 -6.85
CA PHE A 48 -1.30 6.76 -5.87
C PHE A 48 -0.46 5.64 -5.22
N GLY A 49 0.78 5.45 -5.65
CA GLY A 49 1.70 4.44 -5.18
C GLY A 49 1.45 3.07 -5.80
N ARG A 50 2.37 2.14 -5.55
CA ARG A 50 2.29 0.76 -6.03
C ARG A 50 1.12 -0.01 -5.41
N THR A 51 0.60 -1.01 -6.12
CA THR A 51 -0.39 -1.96 -5.62
C THR A 51 -0.09 -3.34 -6.20
N SER A 52 -0.16 -4.38 -5.36
CA SER A 52 -0.07 -5.77 -5.81
C SER A 52 -1.20 -6.06 -6.82
N PRO A 53 -0.92 -6.71 -7.98
CA PRO A 53 -1.95 -7.08 -8.95
C PRO A 53 -3.07 -7.94 -8.38
N ASP A 54 -2.85 -8.62 -7.26
CA ASP A 54 -3.81 -9.49 -6.58
C ASP A 54 -4.78 -8.70 -5.68
N ASN A 55 -4.44 -7.45 -5.33
CA ASN A 55 -5.33 -6.57 -4.56
C ASN A 55 -6.31 -5.82 -5.48
N LYS A 56 -7.30 -6.56 -6.02
CA LYS A 56 -8.26 -6.03 -6.99
C LYS A 56 -9.04 -4.81 -6.48
N SER A 57 -9.49 -4.82 -5.22
CA SER A 57 -10.27 -3.71 -4.67
C SER A 57 -9.48 -2.40 -4.60
N LEU A 58 -8.20 -2.45 -4.20
CA LEU A 58 -7.35 -1.27 -4.17
C LEU A 58 -6.98 -0.81 -5.59
N MET A 59 -6.78 -1.75 -6.52
CA MET A 59 -6.58 -1.44 -7.94
C MET A 59 -7.79 -0.70 -8.52
N ASP A 60 -9.00 -1.19 -8.23
CA ASP A 60 -10.24 -0.57 -8.69
C ASP A 60 -10.42 0.81 -8.05
N PHE A 61 -10.20 0.96 -6.74
CA PHE A 61 -10.24 2.27 -6.08
C PHE A 61 -9.37 3.30 -6.79
N LYS A 62 -8.10 2.96 -7.09
CA LYS A 62 -7.16 3.84 -7.80
C LYS A 62 -7.61 4.12 -9.24
N ARG A 63 -8.15 3.13 -9.95
CA ARG A 63 -8.63 3.28 -11.33
C ARG A 63 -9.77 4.28 -11.44
N HIS A 64 -10.70 4.30 -10.49
CA HIS A 64 -11.84 5.23 -10.50
C HIS A 64 -11.44 6.72 -10.42
N TRP A 65 -10.21 7.02 -10.02
CA TRP A 65 -9.65 8.38 -10.05
C TRP A 65 -9.07 8.80 -11.41
N GLY A 66 -9.21 7.98 -12.46
CA GLY A 66 -8.65 8.26 -13.78
C GLY A 66 -7.14 8.08 -13.85
N THR A 67 -6.57 7.26 -12.95
CA THR A 67 -5.12 6.98 -12.94
C THR A 67 -4.70 6.13 -14.14
N THR A 68 -3.45 6.32 -14.57
CA THR A 68 -2.81 5.44 -15.55
C THR A 68 -2.02 4.36 -14.81
N LEU A 69 -2.26 3.10 -15.15
CA LEU A 69 -1.50 1.97 -14.62
C LEU A 69 -0.14 1.88 -15.33
N ILE A 70 0.92 1.76 -14.54
CA ILE A 70 2.30 1.62 -15.03
C ILE A 70 2.89 0.38 -14.37
N ASP A 71 3.44 -0.53 -15.17
CA ASP A 71 4.12 -1.71 -14.65
C ASP A 71 5.41 -1.32 -13.91
N LEU A 72 5.60 -1.87 -12.72
CA LEU A 72 6.79 -1.66 -11.90
C LEU A 72 7.63 -2.94 -11.87
N PRO A 73 8.60 -3.10 -12.80
CA PRO A 73 9.43 -4.30 -12.84
C PRO A 73 10.33 -4.37 -11.60
N GLN A 74 10.35 -5.54 -10.95
CA GLN A 74 11.21 -5.82 -9.81
C GLN A 74 12.30 -6.81 -10.21
N TYR A 75 13.54 -6.48 -9.87
CA TYR A 75 14.71 -7.30 -10.16
C TYR A 75 15.30 -7.80 -8.84
N PHE A 76 15.64 -9.08 -8.79
CA PHE A 76 16.17 -9.72 -7.59
C PHE A 76 17.50 -10.41 -7.89
N TYR A 77 18.42 -10.30 -6.93
CA TYR A 77 19.69 -11.00 -6.95
C TYR A 77 20.04 -11.50 -5.54
N PRO A 78 20.41 -12.78 -5.36
CA PRO A 78 20.56 -13.83 -6.39
C PRO A 78 19.18 -14.33 -6.90
N LYS A 79 19.17 -14.97 -8.08
CA LYS A 79 17.93 -15.42 -8.77
C LYS A 79 17.00 -16.28 -7.89
N ARG A 80 17.57 -17.08 -6.99
CA ARG A 80 16.81 -17.91 -6.02
C ARG A 80 15.86 -17.10 -5.13
N ALA A 81 16.14 -15.82 -4.89
CA ALA A 81 15.26 -14.94 -4.11
C ALA A 81 13.89 -14.73 -4.78
N VAL A 82 13.82 -14.80 -6.13
CA VAL A 82 12.56 -14.64 -6.87
C VAL A 82 11.55 -15.71 -6.48
N GLU A 83 11.98 -16.97 -6.42
CA GLU A 83 11.09 -18.12 -6.17
C GLU A 83 10.44 -18.07 -4.78
N THR A 84 11.15 -17.50 -3.81
CA THR A 84 10.64 -17.33 -2.43
C THR A 84 9.64 -16.18 -2.35
N LEU A 85 9.88 -15.08 -3.07
CA LEU A 85 9.06 -13.86 -2.96
C LEU A 85 7.83 -13.86 -3.88
N SER A 86 7.91 -14.50 -5.06
CA SER A 86 6.82 -14.51 -6.04
C SER A 86 5.55 -15.21 -5.55
N ASN A 87 5.66 -16.09 -4.55
CA ASN A 87 4.55 -16.86 -3.99
C ASN A 87 4.25 -16.50 -2.52
N ALA A 88 4.89 -15.45 -1.99
CA ALA A 88 4.81 -15.14 -0.57
C ALA A 88 3.39 -14.72 -0.16
N GLU A 89 2.73 -13.84 -0.91
CA GLU A 89 1.38 -13.33 -0.60
C GLU A 89 0.31 -14.43 -0.63
N ASP A 90 0.51 -15.45 -1.47
CA ASP A 90 -0.42 -16.58 -1.58
C ASP A 90 -0.18 -17.73 -0.61
N SER A 91 0.99 -17.73 0.05
CA SER A 91 1.37 -18.78 1.00
C SER A 91 0.40 -18.86 2.18
N LEU A 92 0.15 -20.08 2.66
CA LEU A 92 -0.66 -20.33 3.85
C LEU A 92 -0.07 -19.64 5.09
N SER A 93 1.26 -19.58 5.18
CA SER A 93 1.99 -18.86 6.23
C SER A 93 1.66 -17.37 6.24
N TYR A 94 1.65 -16.72 5.07
CA TYR A 94 1.31 -15.29 4.97
C TYR A 94 -0.13 -15.02 5.40
N LYS A 95 -1.08 -15.84 4.92
CA LYS A 95 -2.51 -15.72 5.27
C LYS A 95 -2.73 -15.94 6.78
N LEU A 96 -2.00 -16.88 7.39
CA LEU A 96 -2.06 -17.13 8.83
C LEU A 96 -1.48 -15.97 9.64
N VAL A 97 -0.28 -15.50 9.29
CA VAL A 97 0.36 -14.36 9.97
C VAL A 97 -0.52 -13.11 9.87
N LYS A 98 -1.07 -12.81 8.69
CA LYS A 98 -1.99 -11.69 8.50
C LYS A 98 -3.17 -11.77 9.47
N LYS A 99 -3.84 -12.92 9.55
CA LYS A 99 -5.00 -13.13 10.44
C LYS A 99 -4.64 -13.03 11.92
N ILE A 100 -3.45 -13.45 12.32
CA ILE A 100 -2.95 -13.30 13.69
C ILE A 100 -2.70 -11.82 13.98
N CYS A 101 -2.01 -11.11 13.09
CA CYS A 101 -1.71 -9.69 13.25
C CYS A 101 -2.97 -8.82 13.35
N GLU A 102 -4.03 -9.14 12.60
CA GLU A 102 -5.31 -8.41 12.67
C GLU A 102 -5.97 -8.43 14.06
N LYS A 103 -5.67 -9.43 14.90
CA LYS A 103 -6.28 -9.60 16.23
C LYS A 103 -5.29 -9.53 17.38
N ALA A 104 -4.00 -9.38 17.09
CA ALA A 104 -2.95 -9.40 18.09
C ALA A 104 -2.89 -8.05 18.83
N PRO A 105 -2.75 -8.04 20.16
CA PRO A 105 -2.47 -6.82 20.91
C PRO A 105 -1.08 -6.27 20.57
N ASP A 106 -0.88 -4.96 20.74
CA ASP A 106 0.33 -4.23 20.30
C ASP A 106 1.66 -4.84 20.78
N TYR A 107 1.70 -5.36 22.01
CA TYR A 107 2.91 -6.00 22.55
C TYR A 107 3.28 -7.28 21.79
N ALA A 108 2.28 -8.04 21.31
CA ALA A 108 2.47 -9.26 20.57
C ALA A 108 2.87 -8.97 19.12
N LEU A 109 2.33 -7.88 18.52
CA LEU A 109 2.73 -7.42 17.18
C LEU A 109 4.24 -7.16 17.09
N LYS A 110 4.85 -6.58 18.12
CA LYS A 110 6.30 -6.37 18.17
C LYS A 110 7.09 -7.68 18.11
N GLN A 111 6.62 -8.72 18.81
CA GLN A 111 7.28 -10.03 18.82
C GLN A 111 7.07 -10.78 17.50
N ILE A 112 5.85 -10.76 16.97
CA ILE A 112 5.52 -11.34 15.66
C ILE A 112 6.35 -10.67 14.58
N GLY A 113 6.46 -9.34 14.60
CA GLY A 113 7.29 -8.57 13.67
C GLY A 113 8.75 -9.02 13.71
N ASN A 114 9.36 -9.10 14.91
CA ASN A 114 10.75 -9.56 15.05
C ASN A 114 10.97 -10.98 14.48
N LEU A 115 10.01 -11.88 14.69
CA LEU A 115 10.06 -13.24 14.13
C LEU A 115 9.91 -13.21 12.60
N CYS A 116 8.95 -12.44 12.09
CA CYS A 116 8.65 -12.34 10.67
C CYS A 116 9.82 -11.73 9.90
N TYR A 117 10.39 -10.61 10.36
CA TYR A 117 11.57 -9.99 9.72
C TYR A 117 12.77 -10.95 9.66
N LYS A 118 12.92 -11.83 10.65
CA LYS A 118 14.03 -12.78 10.69
C LYS A 118 13.85 -13.97 9.74
N HIS A 119 12.61 -14.35 9.43
CA HIS A 119 12.30 -15.63 8.79
C HIS A 119 11.52 -15.53 7.47
N LEU A 120 10.85 -14.41 7.21
CA LEU A 120 10.04 -14.17 6.01
C LEU A 120 10.65 -13.12 5.07
N GLY A 121 11.71 -12.42 5.50
CA GLY A 121 12.41 -11.39 4.72
C GLY A 121 11.83 -10.00 4.93
#